data_AF-A0A9P8Q5S1-F1
#
_entry.id   AF-A0A9P8Q5S1-F1
#
_cell.length_a   1.000
_cell.length_b   1.000
_cell.length_c   1.000
_cell.angle_alpha   90.00
_cell.angle_beta   90.00
_cell.angle_gamma   90.00
#
_symmetry.space_group_name_H-M   'P 1'
#
loop_
_entity.id
_entity.type
_entity.pdbx_description
1 polymer ?
#
loop_
_entity_poly.entity_id
_entity_poly.type
_entity_poly.pdbx_seq_one_letter_code
_entity_poly.pdbx_strand_id
1 'polypeptide(L)'
;MHGCLRFFFKIVPVVIMLIALILAGLSQGGSRSKNVAFNSSTYLFKIDLTRVNMDKVFENDDRTIAELGFSQIYSFGLWGYCKGQTSSDTDTTISTEEEIKQWFSKQDYNVTYCSKPKSLFTIDIVDNLLNDIETSVSSSLSITLPPAVVKQKGAISACAHAAFILLLIGVAALGLSMLCSLLALLLPSLSGFALGFGLLAFVALIIGAASTLVTYTKVKNNFNNSYNTYGIMASLGDNKFYGMIWAAVVLTLIACIFNLIAVCLDRFVSKEPTRTEQVHDENPFMGYEEKQFQ
;
A
#
# COMPACT_ATOMS: atom_id res chain seq x y z
N MET A 1 0.37 9.33 39.49
CA MET A 1 0.82 9.89 38.19
C MET A 1 1.39 8.83 37.23
N HIS A 2 2.21 7.87 37.70
CA HIS A 2 2.85 6.85 36.84
C HIS A 2 1.87 5.93 36.07
N GLY A 3 0.72 5.57 36.64
CA GLY A 3 -0.27 4.71 35.96
C GLY A 3 -0.99 5.39 34.78
N CYS A 4 -1.33 6.66 34.91
CA CYS A 4 -2.02 7.43 33.85
C CYS A 4 -1.11 7.65 32.63
N LEU A 5 0.19 7.91 32.88
CA LEU A 5 1.20 8.05 31.83
C LEU A 5 1.40 6.75 31.05
N ARG A 6 1.44 5.58 31.72
CA ARG A 6 1.54 4.28 31.04
C ARG A 6 0.33 3.95 30.18
N PHE A 7 -0.86 4.22 30.71
CA PHE A 7 -2.08 4.01 29.97
C PHE A 7 -2.12 4.86 28.69
N PHE A 8 -1.68 6.12 28.78
CA PHE A 8 -1.55 7.01 27.62
C PHE A 8 -0.60 6.45 26.55
N PHE A 9 0.61 6.02 26.92
CA PHE A 9 1.58 5.46 25.97
C PHE A 9 1.15 4.12 25.33
N LYS A 10 0.18 3.41 25.92
CA LYS A 10 -0.38 2.18 25.35
C LYS A 10 -1.64 2.41 24.51
N ILE A 11 -2.48 3.39 24.85
CA ILE A 11 -3.72 3.67 24.10
C ILE A 11 -3.46 4.48 22.82
N VAL A 12 -2.52 5.42 22.84
CA VAL A 12 -2.16 6.25 21.69
C VAL A 12 -1.71 5.42 20.48
N PRO A 13 -0.76 4.45 20.59
CA PRO A 13 -0.35 3.65 19.44
C PRO A 13 -1.50 2.80 18.87
N VAL A 14 -2.44 2.33 19.69
CA VAL A 14 -3.63 1.59 19.21
C VAL A 14 -4.48 2.46 18.27
N VAL A 15 -4.77 3.70 18.67
CA VAL A 15 -5.55 4.64 17.85
C VAL A 15 -4.81 4.98 16.55
N ILE A 16 -3.51 5.23 16.64
CA ILE A 16 -2.66 5.52 15.47
C ILE A 16 -2.63 4.32 14.51
N MET A 17 -2.47 3.10 15.03
CA MET A 17 -2.47 1.87 14.22
C MET A 17 -3.82 1.61 13.57
N LEU A 18 -4.93 1.91 14.25
CA LEU A 18 -6.26 1.80 13.66
C LEU A 18 -6.40 2.73 12.44
N ILE A 19 -5.97 3.99 12.57
CA ILE A 19 -5.99 4.96 11.46
C ILE A 19 -5.06 4.48 10.34
N ALA A 20 -3.83 4.05 10.67
CA ALA A 20 -2.88 3.54 9.68
C ALA A 20 -3.43 2.31 8.93
N LEU A 21 -4.12 1.41 9.63
CA LEU A 21 -4.73 0.22 9.06
C LEU A 21 -5.85 0.56 8.08
N ILE A 22 -6.69 1.53 8.43
CA ILE A 22 -7.75 2.03 7.55
C ILE A 22 -7.13 2.65 6.28
N LEU A 23 -6.14 3.53 6.43
CA LEU A 23 -5.49 4.18 5.28
C LEU A 23 -4.77 3.18 4.37
N ALA A 24 -4.03 2.22 4.94
CA ALA A 24 -3.35 1.18 4.18
C ALA A 24 -4.33 0.18 3.53
N GLY A 25 -5.47 -0.11 4.16
CA GLY A 25 -6.52 -0.93 3.57
C GLY A 25 -7.24 -0.23 2.41
N LEU A 26 -7.59 1.05 2.59
CA LEU A 26 -8.26 1.86 1.56
C LEU A 26 -7.37 2.06 0.34
N SER A 27 -6.07 2.30 0.51
CA SER A 27 -5.16 2.44 -0.63
C SER A 27 -5.13 1.17 -1.50
N GLN A 28 -5.19 -0.02 -0.89
CA GLN A 28 -5.24 -1.29 -1.63
C GLN A 28 -6.61 -1.58 -2.26
N GLY A 29 -7.66 -0.86 -1.88
CA GLY A 29 -9.02 -1.06 -2.40
C GLY A 29 -9.27 -0.48 -3.80
N GLY A 30 -8.34 0.33 -4.32
CA GLY A 30 -8.49 1.08 -5.58
C GLY A 30 -8.83 0.24 -6.81
N SER A 31 -9.59 0.82 -7.74
CA SER A 31 -10.00 0.23 -9.03
C SER A 31 -10.69 -1.14 -8.98
N ARG A 32 -11.57 -1.33 -7.99
CA ARG A 32 -12.40 -2.54 -7.84
C ARG A 32 -13.88 -2.37 -8.19
N SER A 33 -14.36 -1.13 -8.33
CA SER A 33 -15.79 -0.83 -8.47
C SER A 33 -16.05 0.19 -9.56
N LYS A 34 -17.23 0.08 -10.18
CA LYS A 34 -17.76 1.07 -11.12
C LYS A 34 -18.09 2.41 -10.46
N ASN A 35 -18.03 2.49 -9.12
CA ASN A 35 -18.25 3.74 -8.41
C ASN A 35 -17.17 4.77 -8.78
N VAL A 36 -17.56 5.74 -9.61
CA VAL A 36 -16.68 6.73 -10.21
C VAL A 36 -15.95 7.57 -9.16
N ALA A 37 -16.56 7.91 -8.03
CA ALA A 37 -15.94 8.77 -7.01
C ALA A 37 -14.73 8.12 -6.33
N PHE A 38 -14.81 6.82 -6.06
CA PHE A 38 -13.70 6.07 -5.48
C PHE A 38 -12.66 5.71 -6.55
N ASN A 39 -13.10 5.24 -7.71
CA ASN A 39 -12.19 4.76 -8.75
C ASN A 39 -11.42 5.87 -9.47
N SER A 40 -12.08 7.01 -9.77
CA SER A 40 -11.42 8.13 -10.42
C SER A 40 -10.32 8.75 -9.57
N SER A 41 -10.38 8.55 -8.25
CA SER A 41 -9.49 9.20 -7.30
C SER A 41 -8.57 8.28 -6.51
N THR A 42 -8.78 6.96 -6.55
CA THR A 42 -7.91 5.96 -5.90
C THR A 42 -7.42 4.92 -6.90
N TYR A 43 -6.41 5.32 -7.67
CA TYR A 43 -5.71 4.45 -8.61
C TYR A 43 -4.20 4.58 -8.38
N LEU A 44 -3.47 3.55 -8.79
CA LEU A 44 -2.02 3.50 -8.66
C LEU A 44 -1.35 4.05 -9.93
N PHE A 45 -1.89 3.70 -11.09
CA PHE A 45 -1.39 4.16 -12.39
C PHE A 45 -2.56 4.34 -13.38
N LYS A 46 -2.53 5.36 -14.22
CA LYS A 46 -3.56 5.64 -15.23
C LYS A 46 -2.91 5.94 -16.57
N ILE A 47 -3.52 5.40 -17.63
CA ILE A 47 -3.13 5.60 -19.02
C ILE A 47 -4.30 6.25 -19.75
N ASP A 48 -3.98 7.22 -20.59
CA ASP A 48 -4.89 7.82 -21.55
C ASP A 48 -4.43 7.52 -22.98
N LEU A 49 -5.37 7.01 -23.76
CA LEU A 49 -5.25 6.62 -25.17
C LEU A 49 -6.11 7.51 -26.07
N THR A 50 -6.77 8.54 -25.55
CA THR A 50 -7.69 9.40 -26.33
C THR A 50 -7.02 9.96 -27.60
N ARG A 51 -5.70 10.15 -27.58
CA ARG A 51 -4.92 10.72 -28.69
C ARG A 51 -3.88 9.76 -29.26
N VAL A 52 -4.10 8.46 -29.10
CA VAL A 52 -3.15 7.46 -29.59
C VAL A 52 -2.96 7.60 -31.11
N ASN A 53 -1.71 7.49 -31.55
CA ASN A 53 -1.39 7.45 -32.97
C ASN A 53 -1.59 6.02 -33.48
N MET A 54 -2.67 5.80 -34.23
CA MET A 54 -3.07 4.46 -34.70
C MET A 54 -1.99 3.84 -35.59
N ASP A 55 -1.41 4.60 -36.52
CA ASP A 55 -0.38 4.11 -37.46
C ASP A 55 0.90 3.63 -36.77
N LYS A 56 1.21 4.19 -35.59
CA LYS A 56 2.43 3.89 -34.82
C LYS A 56 2.22 2.82 -33.76
N VAL A 57 1.00 2.66 -33.26
CA VAL A 57 0.67 1.70 -32.20
C VAL A 57 0.10 0.41 -32.77
N PHE A 58 -0.71 0.49 -33.83
CA PHE A 58 -1.34 -0.64 -34.49
C PHE A 58 -0.83 -0.73 -35.93
N GLU A 59 0.21 -1.54 -36.13
CA GLU A 59 0.77 -1.72 -37.47
C GLU A 59 -0.27 -2.42 -38.38
N ASN A 60 -0.64 -1.75 -39.47
CA ASN A 60 -1.51 -2.26 -40.54
C ASN A 60 -3.00 -2.45 -40.18
N ASP A 61 -3.57 -1.61 -39.30
CA ASP A 61 -5.02 -1.58 -39.05
C ASP A 61 -5.58 -0.15 -39.14
N ASP A 62 -6.53 0.06 -40.06
CA ASP A 62 -7.19 1.35 -40.30
C ASP A 62 -8.37 1.60 -39.33
N ARG A 63 -8.71 0.62 -38.48
CA ARG A 63 -9.81 0.73 -37.52
C ARG A 63 -9.48 1.71 -36.40
N THR A 64 -10.51 2.38 -35.91
CA THR A 64 -10.42 3.26 -34.74
C THR A 64 -10.26 2.48 -33.42
N ILE A 65 -9.78 3.15 -32.38
CA ILE A 65 -9.63 2.60 -31.01
C ILE A 65 -10.93 1.92 -30.54
N ALA A 66 -12.07 2.56 -30.82
CA ALA A 66 -13.38 2.06 -30.42
C ALA A 66 -13.79 0.78 -31.19
N GLU A 67 -13.44 0.70 -32.47
CA GLU A 67 -13.69 -0.48 -33.31
C GLU A 67 -12.80 -1.67 -32.95
N LEU A 68 -11.62 -1.40 -32.38
CA LEU A 68 -10.73 -2.40 -31.78
C LEU A 68 -11.18 -2.82 -30.36
N GLY A 69 -12.26 -2.24 -29.84
CA GLY A 69 -12.78 -2.55 -28.50
C GLY A 69 -12.00 -1.91 -27.35
N PHE A 70 -11.09 -0.98 -27.65
CA PHE A 70 -10.32 -0.26 -26.64
C PHE A 70 -11.11 0.89 -26.02
N SER A 71 -10.83 1.13 -24.75
CA SER A 71 -11.30 2.33 -24.05
C SER A 71 -10.31 3.47 -24.19
N GLN A 72 -10.80 4.69 -24.00
CA GLN A 72 -9.92 5.87 -24.01
C GLN A 72 -9.05 5.91 -22.76
N ILE A 73 -9.60 5.55 -21.60
CA ILE A 73 -8.90 5.67 -20.32
C ILE A 73 -8.84 4.31 -19.63
N TYR A 74 -7.65 3.98 -19.13
CA TYR A 74 -7.38 2.80 -18.31
C TYR A 74 -6.79 3.24 -16.97
N SER A 75 -7.42 2.81 -15.88
CA SER A 75 -6.98 3.04 -14.52
C SER A 75 -6.64 1.71 -13.86
N PHE A 76 -5.40 1.58 -13.40
CA PHE A 76 -4.88 0.39 -12.78
C PHE A 76 -4.76 0.59 -11.27
N GLY A 77 -5.36 -0.34 -10.54
CA GLY A 77 -5.19 -0.52 -9.11
C GLY A 77 -4.29 -1.72 -8.81
N LEU A 78 -4.11 -2.00 -7.51
CA LEU A 78 -3.26 -3.09 -7.05
C LEU A 78 -3.85 -4.49 -7.35
N TRP A 79 -5.15 -4.58 -7.58
CA TRP A 79 -5.89 -5.85 -7.73
C TRP A 79 -6.52 -6.02 -9.11
N GLY A 80 -6.42 -5.03 -9.99
CA GLY A 80 -7.11 -5.04 -11.27
C GLY A 80 -7.08 -3.69 -11.94
N TYR A 81 -7.88 -3.55 -13.00
CA TYR A 81 -8.00 -2.33 -13.77
C TYR A 81 -9.46 -2.02 -14.05
N CYS A 82 -9.72 -0.74 -14.30
CA CYS A 82 -10.99 -0.26 -14.79
C CYS A 82 -10.75 0.56 -16.06
N LYS A 83 -11.65 0.42 -17.02
CA LYS A 83 -11.61 1.12 -18.28
C LYS A 83 -12.88 1.94 -18.49
N GLY A 84 -12.75 3.01 -19.26
CA GLY A 84 -13.85 3.93 -19.49
C GLY A 84 -13.55 4.99 -20.53
N GLN A 85 -14.54 5.85 -20.76
CA GLN A 85 -14.49 6.91 -21.75
C GLN A 85 -14.44 8.27 -21.07
N THR A 86 -13.72 9.22 -21.68
CA THR A 86 -13.72 10.60 -21.21
C THR A 86 -15.08 11.24 -21.47
N SER A 87 -15.55 12.07 -20.53
CA SER A 87 -16.81 12.81 -20.70
C SER A 87 -16.64 14.09 -21.52
N SER A 88 -15.40 14.50 -21.81
CA SER A 88 -15.11 15.73 -22.55
C SER A 88 -13.86 15.55 -23.37
N ASP A 89 -14.03 15.59 -24.69
CA ASP A 89 -12.94 15.66 -25.65
C ASP A 89 -12.54 17.14 -25.76
N THR A 90 -11.64 17.58 -24.88
CA THR A 90 -11.02 18.90 -25.04
C THR A 90 -9.76 18.71 -25.85
N ASP A 91 -9.77 19.24 -27.06
CA ASP A 91 -8.65 19.27 -28.01
C ASP A 91 -7.60 20.31 -27.57
N THR A 92 -7.07 20.13 -26.36
CA THR A 92 -6.00 20.96 -25.81
C THR A 92 -4.69 20.38 -26.30
N THR A 93 -3.92 21.05 -27.17
CA THR A 93 -2.56 20.59 -27.50
C THR A 93 -1.74 20.39 -26.21
N ILE A 94 -1.36 19.15 -25.91
CA ILE A 94 -0.58 18.80 -24.72
C ILE A 94 0.84 18.55 -25.18
N SER A 95 1.78 19.31 -24.64
CA SER A 95 3.19 19.28 -25.07
C SER A 95 4.17 19.20 -23.89
N THR A 96 3.69 19.47 -22.67
CA THR A 96 4.51 19.50 -21.45
C THR A 96 4.00 18.53 -20.38
N GLU A 97 4.88 18.08 -19.48
CA GLU A 97 4.49 17.20 -18.36
C GLU A 97 3.50 17.89 -17.40
N GLU A 98 3.59 19.21 -17.26
CA GLU A 98 2.69 19.99 -16.42
C GLU A 98 1.26 20.01 -16.98
N GLU A 99 1.12 20.15 -18.30
CA GLU A 99 -0.17 20.03 -18.99
C GLU A 99 -0.76 18.62 -18.86
N ILE A 100 0.08 17.57 -18.92
CA ILE A 100 -0.37 16.19 -18.68
C ILE A 100 -0.94 16.05 -17.26
N LYS A 101 -0.24 16.54 -16.24
CA LYS A 101 -0.73 16.50 -14.85
C LYS A 101 -2.05 17.27 -14.70
N GLN A 102 -2.15 18.44 -15.33
CA GLN A 102 -3.37 19.25 -15.28
C GLN A 102 -4.54 18.57 -16.00
N TRP A 103 -4.26 17.86 -17.10
CA TRP A 103 -5.25 17.06 -17.82
C TRP A 103 -5.83 15.97 -16.91
N PHE A 104 -4.97 15.15 -16.30
CA PHE A 104 -5.42 14.06 -15.42
C PHE A 104 -6.21 14.56 -14.20
N SER A 105 -5.83 15.71 -13.63
CA SER A 105 -6.53 16.28 -12.47
C SER A 105 -7.91 16.84 -12.78
N LYS A 106 -8.19 17.19 -14.04
CA LYS A 106 -9.49 17.75 -14.48
C LYS A 106 -10.37 16.70 -15.15
N GLN A 107 -9.80 15.56 -15.51
CA GLN A 107 -10.48 14.58 -16.33
C GLN A 107 -11.28 13.58 -15.49
N ASP A 108 -12.59 13.81 -15.41
CA ASP A 108 -13.54 12.76 -15.04
C ASP A 108 -13.79 11.85 -16.26
N TYR A 109 -13.85 10.55 -15.98
CA TYR A 109 -14.13 9.53 -16.97
C TYR A 109 -15.20 8.57 -16.47
N ASN A 110 -16.09 8.17 -17.38
CA ASN A 110 -17.16 7.25 -17.06
C ASN A 110 -16.63 5.81 -17.09
N VAL A 111 -16.63 5.15 -15.94
CA VAL A 111 -16.14 3.77 -15.80
C VAL A 111 -17.16 2.81 -16.39
N THR A 112 -16.83 2.21 -17.54
CA THR A 112 -17.72 1.27 -18.23
C THR A 112 -17.51 -0.15 -17.71
N TYR A 113 -16.27 -0.52 -17.44
CA TYR A 113 -15.89 -1.87 -17.03
C TYR A 113 -14.76 -1.85 -15.99
N CYS A 114 -14.80 -2.81 -15.06
CA CYS A 114 -13.72 -3.12 -14.15
C CYS A 114 -13.45 -4.62 -14.20
N SER A 115 -12.17 -5.00 -14.24
CA SER A 115 -11.76 -6.38 -14.17
C SER A 115 -12.11 -6.98 -12.81
N LYS A 116 -12.35 -8.29 -12.77
CA LYS A 116 -12.46 -9.01 -11.49
C LYS A 116 -11.12 -8.89 -10.74
N PRO A 117 -11.13 -8.72 -9.41
CA PRO A 117 -9.91 -8.61 -8.64
C PRO A 117 -9.10 -9.89 -8.75
N LYS A 118 -7.84 -9.77 -9.15
CA LYS A 118 -6.89 -10.87 -9.27
C LYS A 118 -5.75 -10.67 -8.28
N SER A 119 -5.44 -11.71 -7.50
CA SER A 119 -4.23 -11.75 -6.69
C SER A 119 -3.01 -11.71 -7.60
N LEU A 120 -1.95 -10.98 -7.20
CA LEU A 120 -0.76 -10.81 -8.04
C LEU A 120 -1.16 -10.25 -9.42
N PHE A 121 -1.96 -9.19 -9.43
CA PHE A 121 -2.33 -8.54 -10.68
C PHE A 121 -1.08 -7.88 -11.28
N THR A 122 -0.51 -8.50 -12.30
CA THR A 122 0.48 -7.85 -13.14
C THR A 122 -0.23 -6.79 -13.97
N ILE A 123 0.23 -5.54 -13.85
CA ILE A 123 -0.02 -4.52 -14.86
C ILE A 123 0.90 -4.86 -16.04
N ASP A 124 0.61 -5.97 -16.72
CA ASP A 124 1.13 -6.19 -18.06
C ASP A 124 0.25 -5.39 -18.99
N ILE A 125 0.67 -4.15 -19.24
CA ILE A 125 -0.08 -3.21 -20.07
C ILE A 125 -0.30 -3.83 -21.44
N VAL A 126 0.66 -4.63 -21.94
CA VAL A 126 0.57 -5.30 -23.24
C VAL A 126 -0.40 -6.48 -23.18
N ASP A 127 -0.21 -7.44 -22.28
CA ASP A 127 -1.05 -8.64 -22.26
C ASP A 127 -2.48 -8.37 -21.80
N ASN A 128 -2.71 -7.43 -20.86
CA ASN A 128 -4.07 -7.06 -20.47
C ASN A 128 -4.81 -6.30 -21.57
N LEU A 129 -4.09 -5.50 -22.37
CA LEU A 129 -4.63 -4.80 -23.53
C LEU A 129 -4.87 -5.78 -24.70
N LEU A 130 -3.99 -6.76 -24.91
CA LEU A 130 -4.14 -7.84 -25.90
C LEU A 130 -5.24 -8.85 -25.54
N ASN A 131 -5.40 -9.22 -24.27
CA ASN A 131 -6.49 -10.12 -23.83
C ASN A 131 -7.89 -9.48 -24.02
N ASP A 132 -7.99 -8.15 -23.88
CA ASP A 132 -9.20 -7.39 -24.24
C ASP A 132 -9.46 -7.42 -25.77
N ILE A 133 -8.42 -7.57 -26.61
CA ILE A 133 -8.54 -7.74 -28.07
C ILE A 133 -8.95 -9.15 -28.45
N GLU A 134 -8.31 -10.20 -27.90
CA GLU A 134 -8.63 -11.59 -28.29
C GLU A 134 -10.10 -11.94 -28.06
N THR A 135 -10.75 -11.26 -27.12
CA THR A 135 -12.18 -11.42 -26.85
C THR A 135 -13.10 -10.61 -27.78
N SER A 136 -12.57 -9.63 -28.51
CA SER A 136 -13.34 -8.71 -29.38
C SER A 136 -12.96 -8.78 -30.87
N VAL A 137 -11.76 -9.25 -31.21
CA VAL A 137 -11.23 -9.34 -32.57
C VAL A 137 -10.39 -10.62 -32.71
N SER A 138 -10.76 -11.49 -33.64
CA SER A 138 -10.15 -12.80 -33.91
C SER A 138 -8.83 -12.74 -34.71
N SER A 139 -8.12 -11.60 -34.69
CA SER A 139 -6.91 -11.38 -35.48
C SER A 139 -5.75 -10.97 -34.57
N SER A 140 -4.58 -11.57 -34.80
CA SER A 140 -3.33 -11.29 -34.10
C SER A 140 -2.85 -9.87 -34.42
N LEU A 141 -3.35 -8.88 -33.68
CA LEU A 141 -2.95 -7.49 -33.81
C LEU A 141 -1.58 -7.28 -33.13
N SER A 142 -0.58 -6.84 -33.89
CA SER A 142 0.73 -6.49 -33.36
C SER A 142 0.70 -5.07 -32.80
N ILE A 143 0.73 -4.93 -31.47
CA ILE A 143 0.80 -3.63 -30.81
C ILE A 143 2.26 -3.22 -30.57
N THR A 144 2.65 -2.07 -31.11
CA THR A 144 3.98 -1.49 -30.92
C THR A 144 3.96 -0.47 -29.77
N LEU A 145 4.47 -0.87 -28.60
CA LEU A 145 4.68 0.02 -27.44
C LEU A 145 6.12 0.57 -27.40
N PRO A 146 6.37 1.68 -26.65
CA PRO A 146 7.71 2.19 -26.43
C PRO A 146 8.71 1.09 -26.02
N PRO A 147 9.83 0.91 -26.74
CA PRO A 147 10.77 -0.22 -26.53
C PRO A 147 11.30 -0.30 -25.10
N ALA A 148 11.42 0.84 -24.42
CA ALA A 148 11.86 0.91 -23.03
C ALA A 148 10.92 0.18 -22.05
N VAL A 149 9.61 0.19 -22.31
CA VAL A 149 8.61 -0.51 -21.49
C VAL A 149 8.64 -2.00 -21.80
N VAL A 150 8.70 -2.37 -23.08
CA VAL A 150 8.74 -3.77 -23.53
C VAL A 150 10.00 -4.49 -23.05
N LYS A 151 11.16 -3.83 -23.10
CA LYS A 151 12.44 -4.38 -22.61
C LYS A 151 12.44 -4.63 -21.11
N GLN A 152 11.64 -3.89 -20.34
CA GLN A 152 11.58 -3.97 -18.88
C GLN A 152 10.37 -4.74 -18.36
N LYS A 153 9.54 -5.34 -19.22
CA LYS A 153 8.30 -6.03 -18.82
C LYS A 153 8.50 -7.03 -17.68
N GLY A 154 9.54 -7.85 -17.75
CA GLY A 154 9.84 -8.85 -16.71
C GLY A 154 10.22 -8.23 -15.37
N ALA A 155 10.98 -7.14 -15.39
CA ALA A 155 11.35 -6.41 -14.18
C ALA A 155 10.15 -5.67 -13.57
N ILE A 156 9.32 -5.03 -14.41
CA ILE A 156 8.09 -4.35 -13.97
C ILE A 156 7.15 -5.35 -13.31
N SER A 157 6.94 -6.50 -13.95
CA SER A 157 6.11 -7.58 -13.42
C SER A 157 6.65 -8.12 -12.09
N ALA A 158 7.94 -8.44 -12.02
CA ALA A 158 8.57 -8.92 -10.77
C ALA A 158 8.47 -7.89 -9.63
N CYS A 159 8.75 -6.62 -9.90
CA CYS A 159 8.64 -5.54 -8.91
C CYS A 159 7.20 -5.31 -8.45
N ALA A 160 6.22 -5.39 -9.36
CA ALA A 160 4.80 -5.28 -9.02
C ALA A 160 4.34 -6.44 -8.13
N HIS A 161 4.73 -7.67 -8.44
CA HIS A 161 4.44 -8.84 -7.61
C HIS A 161 5.05 -8.73 -6.21
N ALA A 162 6.34 -8.37 -6.14
CA ALA A 162 7.02 -8.18 -4.86
C ALA A 162 6.34 -7.07 -4.04
N ALA A 163 6.00 -5.94 -4.67
CA ALA A 163 5.31 -4.85 -3.99
C ALA A 163 3.92 -5.27 -3.48
N PHE A 164 3.15 -6.00 -4.28
CA PHE A 164 1.85 -6.53 -3.90
C PHE A 164 1.94 -7.41 -2.63
N ILE A 165 2.86 -8.36 -2.63
CA ILE A 165 3.06 -9.28 -1.49
C ILE A 165 3.53 -8.51 -0.25
N LEU A 166 4.47 -7.58 -0.40
CA LEU A 166 4.98 -6.77 0.71
C LEU A 166 3.89 -5.87 1.31
N LEU A 167 3.05 -5.24 0.49
CA LEU A 167 1.94 -4.41 0.98
C LEU A 167 0.88 -5.24 1.72
N LEU A 168 0.63 -6.47 1.28
CA LEU A 168 -0.27 -7.40 1.96
C LEU A 168 0.29 -7.84 3.32
N ILE A 169 1.57 -8.27 3.36
CA ILE A 169 2.25 -8.63 4.60
C ILE A 169 2.26 -7.44 5.57
N GLY A 170 2.51 -6.24 5.05
CA GLY A 170 2.52 -5.00 5.83
C GLY A 170 1.18 -4.74 6.53
N VAL A 171 0.06 -4.85 5.82
CA VAL A 171 -1.28 -4.66 6.40
C VAL A 171 -1.65 -5.77 7.38
N ALA A 172 -1.33 -7.02 7.08
CA ALA A 172 -1.59 -8.14 7.99
C ALA A 172 -0.79 -8.00 9.30
N ALA A 173 0.51 -7.68 9.19
CA ALA A 173 1.37 -7.44 10.35
C ALA A 173 0.92 -6.21 11.15
N LEU A 174 0.43 -5.15 10.49
CA LEU A 174 -0.13 -3.98 11.17
C LEU A 174 -1.38 -4.32 11.97
N GLY A 175 -2.28 -5.14 11.41
CA GLY A 175 -3.46 -5.64 12.12
C GLY A 175 -3.08 -6.49 13.34
N LEU A 176 -2.10 -7.38 13.19
CA LEU A 176 -1.63 -8.20 14.30
C LEU A 176 -0.92 -7.36 15.38
N SER A 177 -0.13 -6.38 14.98
CA SER A 177 0.49 -5.41 15.89
C SER A 177 -0.56 -4.64 16.71
N MET A 178 -1.64 -4.18 16.07
CA MET A 178 -2.76 -3.50 16.74
C MET A 178 -3.43 -4.41 17.78
N LEU A 179 -3.70 -5.67 17.42
CA LEU A 179 -4.29 -6.66 18.33
C LEU A 179 -3.36 -6.94 19.53
N CYS A 180 -2.06 -7.10 19.30
CA CYS A 180 -1.09 -7.26 20.38
C CYS A 180 -1.02 -6.02 21.26
N SER A 181 -1.06 -4.80 20.71
CA SER A 181 -1.09 -3.55 21.49
C SER A 181 -2.35 -3.42 22.35
N LEU A 182 -3.51 -3.85 21.83
CA LEU A 182 -4.76 -3.92 22.61
C LEU A 182 -4.65 -4.90 23.77
N LEU A 183 -4.16 -6.12 23.52
CA LEU A 183 -3.98 -7.13 24.55
C LEU A 183 -2.88 -6.74 25.56
N ALA A 184 -1.89 -5.94 25.15
CA ALA A 184 -0.84 -5.41 26.02
C ALA A 184 -1.34 -4.41 27.08
N LEU A 185 -2.58 -3.95 26.97
CA LEU A 185 -3.26 -3.19 28.03
C LEU A 185 -3.55 -4.07 29.25
N LEU A 186 -3.85 -5.36 29.02
CA LEU A 186 -4.17 -6.34 30.07
C LEU A 186 -2.94 -7.18 30.44
N LEU A 187 -2.10 -7.51 29.46
CA LEU A 187 -0.96 -8.42 29.59
C LEU A 187 0.34 -7.70 29.18
N PRO A 188 1.11 -7.14 30.13
CA PRO A 188 2.32 -6.36 29.83
C PRO A 188 3.37 -7.13 28.99
N SER A 189 3.40 -8.46 29.08
CA SER A 189 4.30 -9.33 28.32
C SER A 189 4.09 -9.27 26.80
N LEU A 190 2.90 -8.88 26.32
CA LEU A 190 2.59 -8.80 24.89
C LEU A 190 3.10 -7.52 24.21
N SER A 191 3.55 -6.53 24.99
CA SER A 191 4.04 -5.25 24.47
C SER A 191 5.24 -5.43 23.51
N GLY A 192 6.12 -6.39 23.79
CA GLY A 192 7.25 -6.70 22.90
C GLY A 192 6.84 -7.28 21.54
N PHE A 193 5.81 -8.13 21.51
CA PHE A 193 5.28 -8.69 20.26
C PHE A 193 4.62 -7.62 19.40
N ALA A 194 3.89 -6.68 20.03
CA ALA A 194 3.30 -5.55 19.32
C ALA A 194 4.37 -4.71 18.59
N LEU A 195 5.49 -4.43 19.24
CA LEU A 195 6.63 -3.76 18.60
C LEU A 195 7.23 -4.58 17.45
N GLY A 196 7.43 -5.90 17.65
CA GLY A 196 7.98 -6.78 16.62
C GLY A 196 7.15 -6.82 15.34
N PHE A 197 5.83 -7.02 15.45
CA PHE A 197 4.92 -6.97 14.31
C PHE A 197 4.79 -5.57 13.72
N GLY A 198 4.87 -4.52 14.55
CA GLY A 198 4.84 -3.13 14.09
C GLY A 198 6.05 -2.78 13.21
N LEU A 199 7.25 -3.22 13.59
CA LEU A 199 8.47 -3.04 12.80
C LEU A 199 8.41 -3.83 11.48
N LEU A 200 7.92 -5.07 11.52
CA LEU A 200 7.68 -5.87 10.31
C LEU A 200 6.70 -5.16 9.37
N ALA A 201 5.60 -4.64 9.90
CA ALA A 201 4.61 -3.87 9.15
C ALA A 201 5.25 -2.63 8.51
N PHE A 202 6.01 -1.85 9.27
CA PHE A 202 6.70 -0.66 8.78
C PHE A 202 7.63 -0.96 7.61
N VAL A 203 8.51 -1.97 7.77
CA VAL A 203 9.48 -2.36 6.73
C VAL A 203 8.77 -2.88 5.47
N ALA A 204 7.74 -3.70 5.62
CA ALA A 204 6.99 -4.24 4.49
C ALA A 204 6.22 -3.13 3.75
N LEU A 205 5.58 -2.22 4.47
CA LEU A 205 4.84 -1.09 3.88
C LEU A 205 5.77 -0.09 3.18
N ILE A 206 6.91 0.28 3.77
CA ILE A 206 7.83 1.26 3.16
C ILE A 206 8.47 0.71 1.88
N ILE A 207 8.92 -0.56 1.89
CA ILE A 207 9.52 -1.18 0.70
C ILE A 207 8.46 -1.39 -0.38
N GLY A 208 7.26 -1.85 -0.02
CA GLY A 208 6.15 -2.01 -0.96
C GLY A 208 5.74 -0.68 -1.61
N ALA A 209 5.55 0.37 -0.81
CA ALA A 209 5.18 1.70 -1.28
C ALA A 209 6.28 2.30 -2.19
N ALA A 210 7.55 2.22 -1.78
CA ALA A 210 8.67 2.70 -2.58
C ALA A 210 8.82 1.94 -3.91
N SER A 211 8.65 0.60 -3.89
CA SER A 211 8.72 -0.24 -5.09
C SER A 211 7.68 0.16 -6.13
N THR A 212 6.41 0.35 -5.72
CA THR A 212 5.36 0.81 -6.63
C THR A 212 5.69 2.20 -7.19
N LEU A 213 6.07 3.15 -6.33
CA LEU A 213 6.37 4.52 -6.75
C LEU A 213 7.48 4.56 -7.81
N VAL A 214 8.60 3.88 -7.57
CA VAL A 214 9.74 3.85 -8.50
C VAL A 214 9.36 3.18 -9.82
N THR A 215 8.68 2.03 -9.76
CA THR A 215 8.29 1.27 -10.96
C THR A 215 7.38 2.09 -11.85
N TYR A 216 6.28 2.62 -11.30
CA TYR A 216 5.29 3.34 -12.11
C TYR A 216 5.75 4.74 -12.52
N THR A 217 6.68 5.37 -11.79
CA THR A 217 7.31 6.62 -12.25
C THR A 217 8.14 6.38 -13.52
N LYS A 218 8.89 5.27 -13.59
CA LYS A 218 9.64 4.91 -14.80
C LYS A 218 8.71 4.62 -15.97
N VAL A 219 7.64 3.85 -15.73
CA VAL A 219 6.64 3.55 -16.75
C VAL A 219 5.98 4.84 -17.25
N LYS A 220 5.54 5.72 -16.35
CA LYS A 220 4.98 7.04 -16.67
C LYS A 220 5.91 7.85 -17.56
N ASN A 221 7.18 7.99 -17.16
CA ASN A 221 8.16 8.77 -17.91
C ASN A 221 8.41 8.18 -19.30
N ASN A 222 8.47 6.86 -19.44
CA ASN A 222 8.67 6.22 -20.73
C ASN A 222 7.52 6.48 -21.72
N PHE A 223 6.27 6.49 -21.25
CA PHE A 223 5.12 6.86 -22.07
C PHE A 223 5.13 8.35 -22.41
N ASN A 224 5.28 9.21 -21.41
CA ASN A 224 5.23 10.67 -21.61
C ASN A 224 6.38 11.19 -22.49
N ASN A 225 7.58 10.60 -22.38
CA ASN A 225 8.71 10.96 -23.25
C ASN A 225 8.51 10.52 -24.70
N SER A 226 7.67 9.50 -24.92
CA SER A 226 7.35 8.97 -26.25
C SER A 226 5.99 9.48 -26.76
N TYR A 227 5.41 10.47 -26.09
CA TYR A 227 4.08 10.99 -26.40
C TYR A 227 3.97 11.51 -27.84
N ASN A 228 4.98 12.23 -28.34
CA ASN A 228 4.98 12.76 -29.71
C ASN A 228 4.94 11.66 -30.79
N THR A 229 5.36 10.44 -30.45
CA THR A 229 5.38 9.30 -31.37
C THR A 229 4.11 8.47 -31.29
N TYR A 230 3.66 8.14 -30.07
CA TYR A 230 2.57 7.18 -29.86
C TYR A 230 1.25 7.83 -29.40
N GLY A 231 1.27 9.08 -28.95
CA GLY A 231 0.08 9.79 -28.46
C GLY A 231 -0.49 9.26 -27.14
N ILE A 232 0.27 8.43 -26.42
CA ILE A 232 -0.14 7.81 -25.14
C ILE A 232 0.36 8.67 -23.98
N MET A 233 -0.55 9.04 -23.08
CA MET A 233 -0.20 9.74 -21.84
C MET A 233 -0.36 8.81 -20.64
N ALA A 234 0.47 9.02 -19.64
CA ALA A 234 0.40 8.28 -18.39
C ALA A 234 0.55 9.21 -17.18
N SER A 235 -0.15 8.85 -16.10
CA SER A 235 -0.03 9.53 -14.81
C SER A 235 -0.11 8.53 -13.65
N LEU A 236 0.50 8.94 -12.54
CA LEU A 236 0.36 8.25 -11.27
C LEU A 236 -0.97 8.63 -10.61
N GLY A 237 -1.40 7.86 -9.62
CA GLY A 237 -2.53 8.22 -8.75
C GLY A 237 -2.47 9.68 -8.28
N ASP A 238 -3.56 10.43 -8.45
CA ASP A 238 -3.69 11.83 -8.02
C ASP A 238 -3.61 11.96 -6.50
N ASN A 239 -2.40 11.93 -5.93
CA ASN A 239 -2.01 12.14 -4.53
C ASN A 239 -2.75 11.35 -3.44
N LYS A 240 -3.91 10.73 -3.68
CA LYS A 240 -4.71 10.04 -2.67
C LYS A 240 -4.19 8.63 -2.43
N PHE A 241 -3.96 7.83 -3.47
CA PHE A 241 -3.37 6.50 -3.29
C PHE A 241 -2.00 6.59 -2.60
N TYR A 242 -1.09 7.38 -3.19
CA TYR A 242 0.25 7.56 -2.64
C TYR A 242 0.22 8.31 -1.30
N GLY A 243 -0.66 9.30 -1.14
CA GLY A 243 -0.83 10.01 0.13
C GLY A 243 -1.31 9.11 1.26
N MET A 244 -2.29 8.24 1.01
CA MET A 244 -2.79 7.28 2.01
C MET A 244 -1.73 6.26 2.42
N ILE A 245 -1.00 5.67 1.46
CA ILE A 245 0.02 4.66 1.79
C ILE A 245 1.24 5.27 2.49
N TRP A 246 1.69 6.45 2.07
CA TRP A 246 2.80 7.15 2.75
C TRP A 246 2.38 7.68 4.13
N ALA A 247 1.15 8.17 4.28
CA ALA A 247 0.60 8.51 5.59
C ALA A 247 0.55 7.28 6.51
N ALA A 248 0.10 6.14 6.01
CA ALA A 248 0.11 4.89 6.78
C ALA A 248 1.53 4.45 7.19
N VAL A 249 2.53 4.60 6.33
CA VAL A 249 3.94 4.34 6.65
C VAL A 249 4.42 5.22 7.80
N VAL A 250 4.16 6.53 7.73
CA VAL A 250 4.56 7.51 8.77
C VAL A 250 3.85 7.22 10.09
N LEU A 251 2.53 6.99 10.06
CA LEU A 251 1.76 6.66 11.25
C LEU A 251 2.23 5.35 11.90
N THR A 252 2.57 4.34 11.09
CA THR A 252 3.11 3.08 11.59
C THR A 252 4.46 3.29 12.28
N LEU A 253 5.33 4.14 11.72
CA LEU A 253 6.61 4.51 12.37
C LEU A 253 6.38 5.20 13.72
N ILE A 254 5.47 6.17 13.76
CA ILE A 254 5.12 6.86 15.01
C ILE A 254 4.61 5.85 16.03
N ALA A 255 3.68 4.97 15.65
CA ALA A 255 3.15 3.94 16.55
C ALA A 255 4.24 2.99 17.07
N CYS A 256 5.24 2.63 16.24
CA CYS A 256 6.41 1.87 16.67
C CYS A 256 7.25 2.60 17.72
N ILE A 257 7.45 3.92 17.59
CA ILE A 257 8.15 4.74 18.60
C ILE A 257 7.38 4.72 19.93
N PHE A 258 6.05 4.89 19.89
CA PHE A 258 5.22 4.81 21.10
C PHE A 258 5.26 3.43 21.75
N ASN A 259 5.16 2.36 20.96
CA ASN A 259 5.29 0.98 21.46
C ASN A 259 6.68 0.71 22.05
N LEU A 260 7.75 1.27 21.47
CA LEU A 260 9.10 1.17 22.02
C LEU A 260 9.20 1.82 23.40
N ILE A 261 8.64 3.02 23.56
CA ILE A 261 8.59 3.72 24.86
C ILE A 261 7.77 2.89 25.87
N ALA A 262 6.63 2.34 25.46
CA ALA A 262 5.81 1.50 26.32
C ALA A 262 6.56 0.24 26.81
N VAL A 263 7.28 -0.46 25.93
CA VAL A 263 8.12 -1.61 26.30
C VAL A 263 9.19 -1.22 27.31
N CYS A 264 9.85 -0.08 27.12
CA CYS A 264 10.85 0.43 28.07
C CYS A 264 10.23 0.68 29.45
N LEU A 265 9.08 1.37 29.51
CA LEU A 265 8.40 1.69 30.76
C LEU A 265 7.93 0.44 31.52
N ASP A 266 7.49 -0.61 30.82
CA ASP A 266 7.06 -1.86 31.43
C ASP A 266 8.25 -2.63 32.06
N ARG A 267 9.43 -2.61 31.41
CA ARG A 267 10.65 -3.28 31.91
C ARG A 267 11.26 -2.60 33.13
N PHE A 268 11.16 -1.28 33.26
CA PHE A 268 11.69 -0.56 34.42
C PHE A 268 10.97 -0.91 35.72
N VAL A 269 9.70 -1.32 35.65
CA VAL A 269 8.89 -1.62 36.85
C VAL A 269 8.91 -3.08 37.24
N SER A 270 9.04 -3.98 36.27
CA SER A 270 9.28 -5.39 36.58
C SER A 270 10.60 -5.62 37.34
N LYS A 271 11.49 -4.61 37.37
CA LYS A 271 12.75 -4.64 38.11
C LYS A 271 12.68 -4.05 39.52
N GLU A 272 11.54 -3.55 39.97
CA GLU A 272 11.37 -3.24 41.39
C GLU A 272 11.27 -4.59 42.13
N PRO A 273 12.33 -5.03 42.82
CA PRO A 273 12.28 -6.30 43.50
C PRO A 273 11.27 -6.14 44.63
N THR A 274 10.37 -7.10 44.77
CA THR A 274 9.57 -7.31 45.95
C THR A 274 10.50 -7.35 47.17
N ARG A 275 10.72 -6.20 47.82
CA ARG A 275 11.44 -6.06 49.08
C ARG A 275 10.44 -6.26 50.20
N THR A 276 10.03 -7.50 50.39
CA THR A 276 9.33 -8.07 51.56
C THR A 276 9.68 -9.55 51.49
N GLU A 277 10.50 -10.15 52.34
CA GLU A 277 10.80 -9.93 53.75
C GLU A 277 12.20 -10.52 54.00
N GLN A 278 13.16 -9.75 54.50
CA GLN A 278 14.11 -10.32 55.45
C GLN A 278 13.43 -10.18 56.82
N VAL A 279 12.51 -11.11 57.13
CA VAL A 279 12.25 -11.38 58.54
C VAL A 279 13.49 -12.10 59.03
N HIS A 280 14.15 -11.41 59.94
CA HIS A 280 15.08 -11.95 60.89
C HIS A 280 14.56 -13.31 61.40
N ASP A 281 15.11 -14.42 60.88
CA ASP A 281 15.08 -15.69 61.60
C ASP A 281 15.95 -15.48 62.85
N GLU A 282 15.34 -14.85 63.85
CA GLU A 282 15.78 -14.87 65.23
C GLU A 282 15.73 -16.34 65.64
N ASN A 283 16.91 -16.95 65.81
CA ASN A 283 17.04 -18.33 66.29
C ASN A 283 16.08 -18.55 67.47
N PRO A 284 15.25 -19.60 67.49
CA PRO A 284 14.54 -19.93 68.73
C PRO A 284 15.59 -20.27 69.78
N PHE A 285 15.65 -19.43 70.82
CA PHE A 285 16.47 -19.65 72.00
C PHE A 285 16.01 -20.97 72.64
N MET A 286 16.72 -22.07 72.36
CA MET A 286 16.55 -23.33 73.09
C MET A 286 17.16 -23.16 74.47
N GLY A 287 16.34 -22.75 75.44
CA GLY A 287 16.66 -22.86 76.85
C GLY A 287 16.75 -24.34 77.22
N TYR A 288 17.94 -24.81 77.57
CA TYR A 288 18.10 -26.09 78.25
C TYR A 288 17.68 -25.91 79.72
N GLU A 289 16.59 -26.54 80.15
CA GLU A 289 16.38 -26.81 81.58
C GLU A 289 17.34 -27.93 82.02
N GLU A 290 18.26 -27.61 82.93
CA GLU A 290 18.97 -28.63 83.70
C GLU A 290 18.00 -29.29 84.69
N LYS A 291 17.62 -30.54 84.41
CA LYS A 291 17.01 -31.39 85.43
C LYS A 291 18.07 -31.78 86.45
N GLN A 292 18.04 -31.14 87.60
CA GLN A 292 18.74 -31.57 88.81
C GLN A 292 18.14 -32.93 89.25
N PHE A 293 18.87 -34.02 89.03
CA PHE A 293 18.59 -35.28 89.72
C PHE A 293 19.38 -35.27 91.04
N GLN A 294 18.63 -35.22 92.14
CA GLN A 294 19.07 -35.68 93.46
C GLN A 294 18.87 -37.18 93.57
#